data_AF-A0A1V5FQ79-F1
#
_entry.id   AF-A0A1V5FQ79-F1
#
_cell.length_a   1.000
_cell.length_b   1.000
_cell.length_c   1.000
_cell.angle_alpha   90.00
_cell.angle_beta   90.00
_cell.angle_gamma   90.00
#
_symmetry.space_group_name_H-M   'P 1'
#
loop_
_entity.id
_entity.type
_entity.pdbx_description
1 polymer ?
#
loop_
_entity_poly.entity_id
_entity_poly.type
_entity_poly.pdbx_seq_one_letter_code
_entity_poly.pdbx_strand_id
1 'polypeptide(L)'
;MMLAYETQIAIVGSGPAGLAAALTLGRAGYDTLILERGRFAHGVANWPVYMKLFSTTDLVELCGYPLAIPDEKPDRRQYLRYLQRFATDHGLAFQLRHEVRGVEGEDGRFIVRGVAGGDVPFEARCQKVVLATGAYDHPAALNVPGEDLPKVSHYYTEVNDYFGRKVLIVGGRHSAAETALELYRAGVEVTICHRRAEFSGLKYWIAPDLANRIKEGGIRAIMPAHVREIRPDSVVIQHETEGPLEIENDAVLALTGYHPDPEFLGRLTLPVDEERKQPVFDPRTFESPRPGIYMIGVMLAGNISGAIFIENSRYHGERVLEHLRQRGFKPAAEPGA
;
A
#
# COMPACT_ATOMS: atom_id res chain seq x y z
N MET A 1 22.67 2.07 -23.00
CA MET A 1 23.62 1.63 -21.95
C MET A 1 22.81 0.96 -20.86
N MET A 2 23.18 -0.23 -20.42
CA MET A 2 22.45 -0.99 -19.39
C MET A 2 23.10 -0.75 -18.02
N LEU A 3 22.30 -0.49 -16.98
CA LEU A 3 22.81 -0.35 -15.61
C LEU A 3 22.96 -1.74 -14.98
N ALA A 4 24.02 -1.94 -14.20
CA ALA A 4 24.31 -3.21 -13.56
C ALA A 4 24.60 -3.02 -12.07
N TYR A 5 24.01 -3.89 -11.26
CA TYR A 5 24.18 -3.91 -9.81
C TYR A 5 24.52 -5.34 -9.34
N GLU A 6 25.19 -5.44 -8.21
CA GLU A 6 25.48 -6.70 -7.53
C GLU A 6 25.23 -6.51 -6.04
N THR A 7 24.54 -7.47 -5.43
CA THR A 7 24.28 -7.46 -3.98
C THR A 7 23.99 -8.86 -3.46
N GLN A 8 24.00 -9.11 -2.14
CA GLN A 8 23.51 -10.39 -1.64
C GLN A 8 21.98 -10.46 -1.67
N ILE A 9 21.29 -9.39 -1.26
CA ILE A 9 19.84 -9.36 -1.13
C ILE A 9 19.26 -8.13 -1.84
N ALA A 10 18.50 -8.36 -2.91
CA ALA A 10 17.73 -7.30 -3.54
C ALA A 10 16.38 -7.13 -2.83
N ILE A 11 16.05 -5.91 -2.42
CA ILE A 11 14.79 -5.57 -1.75
C ILE A 11 13.95 -4.71 -2.71
N VAL A 12 12.78 -5.19 -3.13
CA VAL A 12 11.94 -4.51 -4.11
C VAL A 12 10.86 -3.70 -3.39
N GLY A 13 11.06 -2.38 -3.30
CA GLY A 13 10.15 -1.44 -2.66
C GLY A 13 10.77 -0.73 -1.45
N SER A 14 10.64 0.60 -1.42
CA SER A 14 11.16 1.48 -0.35
C SER A 14 10.09 1.92 0.65
N GLY A 15 9.01 1.14 0.79
CA GLY A 15 8.02 1.34 1.84
C GLY A 15 8.56 1.01 3.24
N PRO A 16 7.80 1.29 4.32
CA PRO A 16 8.24 1.05 5.69
C PRO A 16 8.77 -0.37 5.95
N ALA A 17 8.09 -1.39 5.42
CA ALA A 17 8.52 -2.79 5.57
C ALA A 17 9.85 -3.08 4.84
N GLY A 18 10.04 -2.54 3.63
CA GLY A 18 11.28 -2.70 2.86
C GLY A 18 12.46 -2.00 3.53
N LEU A 19 12.25 -0.78 4.04
CA LEU A 19 13.26 -0.02 4.79
C LEU A 19 13.65 -0.73 6.08
N ALA A 20 12.67 -1.21 6.86
CA ALA A 20 12.94 -1.97 8.08
C ALA A 20 13.70 -3.27 7.79
N ALA A 21 13.31 -4.00 6.73
CA ALA A 21 14.01 -5.21 6.32
C ALA A 21 15.47 -4.93 5.88
N ALA A 22 15.70 -3.87 5.10
CA ALA A 22 17.03 -3.47 4.68
C ALA A 22 17.94 -3.18 5.87
N LEU A 23 17.45 -2.42 6.86
CA LEU A 23 18.24 -2.15 8.06
C LEU A 23 18.48 -3.41 8.89
N THR A 24 17.46 -4.23 9.11
CA THR A 24 17.57 -5.47 9.90
C THR A 24 18.57 -6.45 9.28
N LEU A 25 18.52 -6.63 7.95
CA LEU A 25 19.45 -7.50 7.23
C LEU A 25 20.86 -6.88 7.15
N GLY A 26 20.96 -5.58 6.89
CA GLY A 26 22.24 -4.85 6.88
C GLY A 26 22.97 -4.90 8.23
N ARG A 27 22.25 -4.71 9.36
CA ARG A 27 22.80 -4.87 10.72
C ARG A 27 23.29 -6.29 11.00
N ALA A 28 22.80 -7.29 10.28
CA ALA A 28 23.27 -8.67 10.35
C ALA A 28 24.46 -8.97 9.40
N GLY A 29 24.98 -7.95 8.71
CA GLY A 29 26.15 -8.04 7.82
C GLY A 29 25.81 -8.42 6.37
N TYR A 30 24.53 -8.51 6.00
CA TYR A 30 24.17 -8.77 4.61
C TYR A 30 24.30 -7.50 3.78
N ASP A 31 24.89 -7.63 2.60
CA ASP A 31 24.82 -6.57 1.61
C ASP A 31 23.41 -6.52 0.99
N THR A 32 22.79 -5.34 1.01
CA THR A 32 21.40 -5.16 0.57
C THR A 32 21.27 -3.96 -0.36
N LEU A 33 20.44 -4.11 -1.39
CA LEU A 33 20.09 -3.02 -2.30
C LEU A 33 18.58 -2.89 -2.43
N ILE A 34 18.04 -1.72 -2.10
CA ILE A 34 16.63 -1.42 -2.33
C ILE A 34 16.42 -0.91 -3.76
N LEU A 35 15.46 -1.47 -4.48
CA LEU A 35 15.01 -1.04 -5.80
C LEU A 35 13.59 -0.48 -5.69
N GLU A 36 13.41 0.81 -5.98
CA GLU A 36 12.12 1.50 -5.86
C GLU A 36 11.68 2.04 -7.22
N ARG A 37 10.48 1.65 -7.68
CA ARG A 37 9.93 2.05 -8.98
C ARG A 37 9.74 3.56 -9.13
N GLY A 38 9.43 4.25 -8.02
CA GLY A 38 9.07 5.66 -8.02
C GLY A 38 10.05 6.53 -7.24
N ARG A 39 9.48 7.54 -6.59
CA ARG A 39 10.15 8.33 -5.56
C ARG A 39 10.28 7.52 -4.27
N PHE A 40 11.19 7.93 -3.41
CA PHE A 40 11.39 7.33 -2.09
C PHE A 40 10.06 7.22 -1.32
N ALA A 41 9.81 6.05 -0.73
CA ALA A 41 8.57 5.71 -0.03
C ALA A 41 7.31 5.99 -0.86
N HIS A 42 7.32 5.59 -2.15
CA HIS A 42 6.31 5.96 -3.16
C HIS A 42 4.86 5.92 -2.67
N GLY A 43 4.43 4.80 -2.08
CA GLY A 43 3.06 4.64 -1.57
C GLY A 43 2.70 5.67 -0.49
N VAL A 44 3.57 5.86 0.52
CA VAL A 44 3.39 6.88 1.58
C VAL A 44 3.40 8.28 0.96
N ALA A 45 4.24 8.48 -0.04
CA ALA A 45 4.34 9.74 -0.74
C ALA A 45 3.11 10.06 -1.59
N ASN A 46 2.17 9.14 -1.81
CA ASN A 46 0.93 9.36 -2.55
C ASN A 46 -0.32 9.42 -1.65
N TRP A 47 -0.18 9.21 -0.34
CA TRP A 47 -1.30 9.37 0.61
C TRP A 47 -1.92 10.78 0.57
N PRO A 48 -3.18 10.95 1.03
CA PRO A 48 -3.81 12.26 1.08
C PRO A 48 -2.93 13.31 1.79
N VAL A 49 -2.97 14.56 1.31
CA VAL A 49 -2.05 15.62 1.75
C VAL A 49 -2.16 15.88 3.26
N TYR A 50 -3.38 15.87 3.78
CA TYR A 50 -3.68 16.18 5.19
C TYR A 50 -3.86 14.92 6.06
N MET A 51 -3.50 13.75 5.53
CA MET A 51 -3.66 12.49 6.25
C MET A 51 -2.82 12.49 7.54
N LYS A 52 -3.44 12.03 8.63
CA LYS A 52 -2.76 11.59 9.85
C LYS A 52 -2.84 10.08 9.97
N LEU A 53 -1.78 9.45 10.46
CA LEU A 53 -1.80 8.03 10.76
C LEU A 53 -2.73 7.78 11.96
N PHE A 54 -3.33 6.59 12.01
CA PHE A 54 -4.10 6.15 13.18
C PHE A 54 -3.23 5.74 14.35
N SER A 55 -2.04 5.25 14.03
CA SER A 55 -1.09 4.67 14.95
C SER A 55 -0.22 5.76 15.56
N THR A 56 0.07 5.62 16.84
CA THR A 56 0.98 6.50 17.59
C THR A 56 2.42 6.31 17.10
N THR A 57 3.29 7.25 17.44
CA THR A 57 4.69 7.24 16.98
C THR A 57 5.40 5.92 17.28
N ASP A 58 5.30 5.40 18.50
CA ASP A 58 5.91 4.15 18.96
C ASP A 58 5.46 2.91 18.16
N LEU A 59 4.26 2.93 17.59
CA LEU A 59 3.72 1.85 16.77
C LEU A 59 4.21 1.89 15.31
N VAL A 60 4.75 3.03 14.85
CA VAL A 60 5.18 3.19 13.43
C VAL A 60 6.67 3.46 13.25
N GLU A 61 7.41 3.59 14.35
CA GLU A 61 8.86 3.58 14.37
C GLU A 61 9.43 2.29 13.77
N LEU A 62 10.51 2.39 13.02
CA LEU A 62 11.21 1.28 12.39
C LEU A 62 12.48 0.97 13.18
N CYS A 63 12.67 -0.29 13.55
CA CYS A 63 13.92 -0.81 14.14
C CYS A 63 14.44 -0.01 15.35
N GLY A 64 13.55 0.56 16.16
CA GLY A 64 13.87 1.38 17.34
C GLY A 64 14.43 2.76 17.02
N TYR A 65 14.34 3.23 15.77
CA TYR A 65 14.74 4.58 15.39
C TYR A 65 13.61 5.57 15.74
N PRO A 66 13.86 6.56 16.62
CA PRO A 66 12.80 7.36 17.22
C PRO A 66 12.14 8.32 16.23
N LEU A 67 10.81 8.38 16.26
CA LEU A 67 9.98 9.34 15.52
C LEU A 67 9.69 10.54 16.41
N ALA A 68 10.65 11.46 16.49
CA ALA A 68 10.57 12.64 17.36
C ALA A 68 9.70 13.76 16.74
N ILE A 69 8.41 13.76 17.09
CA ILE A 69 7.45 14.81 16.73
C ILE A 69 6.65 15.25 17.97
N PRO A 70 6.08 16.47 17.98
CA PRO A 70 5.29 16.95 19.11
C PRO A 70 3.90 16.30 19.20
N ASP A 71 3.38 15.84 18.06
CA ASP A 71 2.06 15.19 17.97
C ASP A 71 2.15 13.70 18.36
N GLU A 72 1.10 13.17 18.96
CA GLU A 72 0.99 11.73 19.28
C GLU A 72 0.99 10.84 18.03
N LYS A 73 0.40 11.34 16.93
CA LYS A 73 0.22 10.62 15.67
C LYS A 73 0.81 11.45 14.52
N PRO A 74 1.71 10.88 13.72
CA PRO A 74 2.34 11.62 12.63
C PRO A 74 1.34 11.97 11.53
N ASP A 75 1.50 13.15 10.95
CA ASP A 75 0.99 13.46 9.62
C ASP A 75 1.86 12.81 8.53
N ARG A 76 1.34 12.76 7.29
CA ARG A 76 2.06 12.22 6.13
C ARG A 76 3.44 12.85 5.95
N ARG A 77 3.57 14.16 6.12
CA ARG A 77 4.83 14.91 5.92
C ARG A 77 5.86 14.55 6.99
N GLN A 78 5.44 14.48 8.25
CA GLN A 78 6.24 14.07 9.39
C GLN A 78 6.75 12.64 9.16
N TYR A 79 5.88 11.71 8.76
CA TYR A 79 6.28 10.32 8.52
C TYR A 79 7.22 10.17 7.32
N LEU A 80 6.99 10.90 6.21
CA LEU A 80 7.92 10.90 5.07
C LEU A 80 9.31 11.40 5.45
N ARG A 81 9.39 12.50 6.20
CA ARG A 81 10.66 13.04 6.69
C ARG A 81 11.37 12.02 7.58
N TYR A 82 10.62 11.35 8.44
CA TYR A 82 11.14 10.29 9.29
C TYR A 82 11.73 9.12 8.49
N LEU A 83 11.02 8.62 7.48
CA LEU A 83 11.54 7.53 6.63
C LEU A 83 12.80 7.95 5.86
N GLN A 84 12.84 9.19 5.37
CA GLN A 84 14.03 9.75 4.71
C GLN A 84 15.22 9.79 5.66
N ARG A 85 15.03 10.32 6.88
CA ARG A 85 16.07 10.37 7.91
C ARG A 85 16.52 8.98 8.34
N PHE A 86 15.57 8.07 8.54
CA PHE A 86 15.86 6.66 8.83
C PHE A 86 16.79 6.05 7.78
N ALA A 87 16.51 6.25 6.50
CA ALA A 87 17.35 5.72 5.42
C ALA A 87 18.72 6.39 5.35
N THR A 88 18.79 7.72 5.48
CA THR A 88 20.07 8.46 5.38
C THR A 88 20.97 8.21 6.57
N ASP A 89 20.43 8.23 7.78
CA ASP A 89 21.21 8.12 9.02
C ASP A 89 21.80 6.71 9.20
N HIS A 90 21.17 5.70 8.59
CA HIS A 90 21.67 4.32 8.56
C HIS A 90 22.42 3.96 7.27
N GLY A 91 22.59 4.90 6.33
CA GLY A 91 23.32 4.67 5.09
C GLY A 91 22.74 3.54 4.21
N LEU A 92 21.41 3.40 4.18
CA LEU A 92 20.77 2.34 3.37
C LEU A 92 21.05 2.57 1.87
N ALA A 93 21.43 1.51 1.16
CA ALA A 93 21.63 1.57 -0.29
C ALA A 93 20.29 1.42 -1.03
N PHE A 94 19.98 2.37 -1.90
CA PHE A 94 18.77 2.33 -2.70
C PHE A 94 18.95 2.97 -4.08
N GLN A 95 18.21 2.45 -5.06
CA GLN A 95 18.05 3.02 -6.38
C GLN A 95 16.59 3.39 -6.58
N LEU A 96 16.32 4.69 -6.71
CA LEU A 96 14.98 5.21 -6.99
C LEU A 96 14.72 5.21 -8.49
N ARG A 97 13.44 5.26 -8.87
CA ARG A 97 12.99 5.20 -10.27
C ARG A 97 13.46 3.93 -11.00
N HIS A 98 13.61 2.83 -10.27
CA HIS A 98 13.99 1.50 -10.74
C HIS A 98 12.80 0.54 -10.60
N GLU A 99 12.05 0.40 -11.68
CA GLU A 99 10.89 -0.49 -11.74
C GLU A 99 11.35 -1.91 -12.06
N VAL A 100 11.26 -2.80 -11.08
CA VAL A 100 11.51 -4.24 -11.27
C VAL A 100 10.36 -4.85 -12.07
N ARG A 101 10.68 -5.53 -13.17
CA ARG A 101 9.72 -6.18 -14.07
C ARG A 101 9.81 -7.70 -14.07
N GLY A 102 10.96 -8.26 -13.65
CA GLY A 102 11.17 -9.70 -13.62
C GLY A 102 12.29 -10.14 -12.68
N VAL A 103 12.22 -11.40 -12.26
CA VAL A 103 13.26 -12.09 -11.48
C VAL A 103 13.49 -13.46 -12.10
N GLU A 104 14.68 -13.67 -12.65
CA GLU A 104 15.11 -14.93 -13.26
C GLU A 104 16.11 -15.66 -12.36
N GLY A 105 16.27 -16.97 -12.58
CA GLY A 105 17.21 -17.80 -11.84
C GLY A 105 16.59 -18.54 -10.65
N GLU A 106 17.45 -18.96 -9.73
CA GLU A 106 17.15 -19.87 -8.63
C GLU A 106 17.80 -19.41 -7.33
N ASP A 107 17.44 -20.06 -6.21
CA ASP A 107 17.96 -19.71 -4.88
C ASP A 107 19.50 -19.64 -4.87
N GLY A 108 20.07 -18.49 -4.48
CA GLY A 108 21.50 -18.21 -4.49
C GLY A 108 22.05 -17.59 -5.78
N ARG A 109 21.28 -17.56 -6.88
CA ARG A 109 21.67 -16.98 -8.18
C ARG A 109 20.45 -16.39 -8.91
N PHE A 110 19.99 -15.24 -8.47
CA PHE A 110 18.94 -14.46 -9.11
C PHE A 110 19.49 -13.33 -9.96
N ILE A 111 18.76 -13.00 -11.03
CA ILE A 111 18.91 -11.77 -11.80
C ILE A 111 17.59 -11.02 -11.75
N VAL A 112 17.58 -9.86 -11.08
CA VAL A 112 16.44 -8.94 -11.06
C VAL A 112 16.58 -7.99 -12.24
N ARG A 113 15.54 -7.88 -13.07
CA ARG A 113 15.54 -7.03 -14.27
C ARG A 113 14.44 -5.99 -14.22
N GLY A 114 14.69 -4.86 -14.86
CA GLY A 114 13.72 -3.78 -14.90
C GLY A 114 14.15 -2.61 -15.77
N VAL A 115 13.47 -1.48 -15.56
CA VAL A 115 13.80 -0.21 -16.19
C VAL A 115 14.07 0.87 -15.14
N ALA A 116 15.03 1.73 -15.43
CA ALA A 116 15.46 2.86 -14.64
C ALA A 116 15.12 4.15 -15.39
N GLY A 117 14.61 5.16 -14.67
CA GLY A 117 14.32 6.47 -15.26
C GLY A 117 13.24 6.47 -16.35
N GLY A 118 12.50 5.36 -16.53
CA GLY A 118 11.41 5.20 -17.50
C GLY A 118 11.72 4.18 -18.60
N ASP A 119 12.95 4.14 -19.10
CA ASP A 119 13.30 3.39 -20.32
C ASP A 119 14.71 2.75 -20.31
N VAL A 120 15.59 3.10 -19.37
CA VAL A 120 16.96 2.56 -19.31
C VAL A 120 16.93 1.16 -18.70
N PRO A 121 17.29 0.08 -19.41
CA PRO A 121 17.29 -1.25 -18.83
C PRO A 121 18.32 -1.37 -17.71
N PHE A 122 17.99 -2.13 -16.65
CA PHE A 122 18.93 -2.50 -15.61
C PHE A 122 18.85 -3.98 -15.25
N GLU A 123 19.95 -4.50 -14.71
CA GLU A 123 20.03 -5.80 -14.07
C GLU A 123 20.69 -5.70 -12.69
N ALA A 124 20.18 -6.44 -11.71
CA ALA A 124 20.81 -6.62 -10.40
C ALA A 124 21.01 -8.11 -10.12
N ARG A 125 22.26 -8.54 -10.00
CA ARG A 125 22.60 -9.91 -9.60
C ARG A 125 22.52 -10.02 -8.08
N CYS A 126 21.82 -11.04 -7.59
CA CYS A 126 21.69 -11.28 -6.15
C CYS A 126 21.49 -12.73 -5.79
N GLN A 127 21.59 -13.05 -4.50
CA GLN A 127 21.44 -14.41 -3.98
C GLN A 127 20.04 -14.65 -3.42
N LYS A 128 19.41 -13.59 -2.88
CA LYS A 128 18.04 -13.61 -2.36
C LYS A 128 17.27 -12.37 -2.85
N VAL A 129 15.95 -12.48 -2.89
CA VAL A 129 15.05 -11.38 -3.22
C VAL A 129 14.02 -11.22 -2.11
N VAL A 130 13.76 -9.98 -1.70
CA VAL A 130 12.69 -9.62 -0.77
C VAL A 130 11.73 -8.68 -1.49
N LEU A 131 10.52 -9.13 -1.78
CA LEU A 131 9.47 -8.32 -2.36
C LEU A 131 8.74 -7.57 -1.24
N ALA A 132 8.74 -6.24 -1.31
CA ALA A 132 8.11 -5.33 -0.36
C ALA A 132 7.29 -4.26 -1.10
N THR A 133 6.66 -4.65 -2.21
CA THR A 133 6.00 -3.74 -3.17
C THR A 133 4.69 -3.13 -2.65
N GLY A 134 4.12 -3.70 -1.59
CA GLY A 134 2.84 -3.27 -1.04
C GLY A 134 1.66 -3.53 -1.97
N ALA A 135 0.61 -2.72 -1.84
CA ALA A 135 -0.64 -2.87 -2.61
C ALA A 135 -1.19 -1.54 -3.14
N TYR A 136 -0.71 -0.40 -2.65
CA TYR A 136 -1.33 0.92 -2.84
C TYR A 136 -1.54 1.31 -4.32
N ASP A 137 -0.71 0.78 -5.22
CA ASP A 137 -0.69 1.16 -6.62
C ASP A 137 -1.74 0.45 -7.50
N HIS A 138 -2.44 -0.55 -6.95
CA HIS A 138 -3.47 -1.29 -7.67
C HIS A 138 -4.79 -1.22 -6.90
N PRO A 139 -5.66 -0.24 -7.23
CA PRO A 139 -6.95 -0.11 -6.57
C PRO A 139 -7.89 -1.23 -6.99
N ALA A 140 -8.79 -1.62 -6.08
CA ALA A 140 -9.82 -2.59 -6.37
C ALA A 140 -10.89 -1.97 -7.29
N ALA A 141 -10.96 -2.42 -8.53
CA ALA A 141 -11.95 -1.98 -9.49
C ALA A 141 -13.39 -2.29 -9.04
N LEU A 142 -14.31 -1.39 -9.38
CA LEU A 142 -15.76 -1.57 -9.29
C LEU A 142 -16.27 -2.57 -10.34
N ASN A 143 -15.60 -2.62 -11.50
CA ASN A 143 -15.97 -3.40 -12.68
C ASN A 143 -17.37 -3.07 -13.20
N VAL A 144 -17.64 -1.77 -13.38
CA VAL A 144 -18.93 -1.25 -13.86
C VAL A 144 -18.76 -0.35 -15.08
N PRO A 145 -19.76 -0.27 -15.98
CA PRO A 145 -19.71 0.68 -17.08
C PRO A 145 -19.53 2.12 -16.57
N GLY A 146 -18.60 2.85 -17.21
CA GLY A 146 -18.28 4.24 -16.87
C GLY A 146 -17.28 4.43 -15.74
N GLU A 147 -16.69 3.36 -15.20
CA GLU A 147 -15.61 3.45 -14.21
C GLU A 147 -14.38 4.22 -14.73
N ASP A 148 -14.09 4.17 -16.02
CA ASP A 148 -12.97 4.88 -16.64
C ASP A 148 -13.26 6.37 -16.95
N LEU A 149 -14.44 6.89 -16.56
CA LEU A 149 -14.78 8.29 -16.79
C LEU A 149 -13.86 9.23 -15.98
N PRO A 150 -13.49 10.42 -16.50
CA PRO A 150 -12.57 11.34 -15.81
C PRO A 150 -13.04 11.82 -14.43
N LYS A 151 -14.33 11.69 -14.11
CA LYS A 151 -14.92 12.03 -12.80
C LYS A 151 -14.68 10.98 -11.73
N VAL A 152 -14.17 9.80 -12.09
CA VAL A 152 -13.94 8.67 -11.20
C VAL A 152 -12.48 8.64 -10.79
N SER A 153 -12.24 8.55 -9.49
CA SER A 153 -10.90 8.33 -8.94
C SER A 153 -10.95 7.27 -7.85
N HIS A 154 -9.99 6.36 -7.87
CA HIS A 154 -9.77 5.40 -6.77
C HIS A 154 -8.88 5.96 -5.65
N TYR A 155 -8.41 7.19 -5.83
CA TYR A 155 -7.52 7.86 -4.90
C TYR A 155 -8.10 9.21 -4.49
N TYR A 156 -8.04 9.48 -3.19
CA TYR A 156 -8.29 10.80 -2.65
C TYR A 156 -6.96 11.49 -2.35
N THR A 157 -6.82 12.76 -2.77
CA THR A 157 -5.59 13.54 -2.57
C THR A 157 -5.82 14.69 -1.60
N GLU A 158 -6.76 15.58 -1.93
CA GLU A 158 -7.13 16.71 -1.08
C GLU A 158 -8.57 17.18 -1.33
N VAL A 159 -9.10 17.94 -0.39
CA VAL A 159 -10.51 18.38 -0.36
C VAL A 159 -10.82 19.45 -1.40
N ASN A 160 -9.85 20.30 -1.75
CA ASN A 160 -10.06 21.45 -2.62
C ASN A 160 -10.50 21.06 -4.04
N ASP A 161 -10.13 19.86 -4.50
CA ASP A 161 -10.54 19.32 -5.80
C ASP A 161 -12.07 19.12 -5.90
N TYR A 162 -12.76 19.06 -4.76
CA TYR A 162 -14.16 18.69 -4.64
C TYR A 162 -15.05 19.81 -4.07
N PHE A 163 -14.51 20.97 -3.72
CA PHE A 163 -15.29 22.06 -3.16
C PHE A 163 -16.39 22.52 -4.14
N GLY A 164 -17.63 22.66 -3.65
CA GLY A 164 -18.80 23.05 -4.45
C GLY A 164 -19.34 21.95 -5.37
N ARG A 165 -18.89 20.69 -5.24
CA ARG A 165 -19.33 19.54 -6.04
C ARG A 165 -20.22 18.59 -5.26
N LYS A 166 -21.01 17.79 -5.97
CA LYS A 166 -21.71 16.60 -5.49
C LYS A 166 -20.81 15.38 -5.64
N VAL A 167 -20.37 14.80 -4.52
CA VAL A 167 -19.42 13.69 -4.51
C VAL A 167 -20.06 12.41 -4.02
N LEU A 168 -19.96 11.36 -4.83
CA LEU A 168 -20.27 9.99 -4.43
C LEU A 168 -19.00 9.28 -3.95
N ILE A 169 -18.99 8.78 -2.72
CA ILE A 169 -17.96 7.89 -2.21
C ILE A 169 -18.48 6.45 -2.27
N VAL A 170 -17.74 5.56 -2.93
CA VAL A 170 -18.02 4.12 -2.96
C VAL A 170 -17.07 3.41 -2.02
N GLY A 171 -17.59 2.85 -0.92
CA GLY A 171 -16.77 2.23 0.11
C GLY A 171 -17.39 2.37 1.51
N GLY A 172 -16.80 1.69 2.49
CA GLY A 172 -17.30 1.74 3.88
C GLY A 172 -16.27 1.35 4.93
N ARG A 173 -14.98 1.46 4.60
CA ARG A 173 -13.86 1.29 5.53
C ARG A 173 -13.28 2.67 5.86
N HIS A 174 -12.16 2.71 6.58
CA HIS A 174 -11.54 3.96 7.06
C HIS A 174 -11.36 5.02 5.98
N SER A 175 -10.77 4.69 4.83
CA SER A 175 -10.53 5.68 3.77
C SER A 175 -11.83 6.35 3.29
N ALA A 176 -12.90 5.57 3.11
CA ALA A 176 -14.21 6.10 2.72
C ALA A 176 -14.82 6.99 3.81
N ALA A 177 -14.79 6.53 5.07
CA ALA A 177 -15.37 7.23 6.21
C ALA A 177 -14.64 8.56 6.51
N GLU A 178 -13.31 8.55 6.52
CA GLU A 178 -12.52 9.77 6.76
C GLU A 178 -12.67 10.78 5.64
N THR A 179 -12.60 10.32 4.39
CA THR A 179 -12.80 11.20 3.23
C THR A 179 -14.18 11.82 3.26
N ALA A 180 -15.22 11.05 3.59
CA ALA A 180 -16.58 11.57 3.71
C ALA A 180 -16.68 12.66 4.79
N LEU A 181 -16.08 12.43 5.96
CA LEU A 181 -16.06 13.39 7.05
C LEU A 181 -15.24 14.65 6.72
N GLU A 182 -14.11 14.51 6.01
CA GLU A 182 -13.29 15.64 5.57
C GLU A 182 -14.02 16.50 4.53
N LEU A 183 -14.58 15.88 3.50
CA LEU A 183 -15.39 16.55 2.48
C LEU A 183 -16.60 17.26 3.11
N TYR A 184 -17.34 16.56 3.98
CA TYR A 184 -18.48 17.14 4.70
C TYR A 184 -18.10 18.39 5.49
N ARG A 185 -17.01 18.35 6.25
CA ARG A 185 -16.55 19.49 7.06
C ARG A 185 -16.10 20.68 6.20
N ALA A 186 -15.72 20.45 4.95
CA ALA A 186 -15.43 21.50 3.98
C ALA A 186 -16.67 22.01 3.24
N GLY A 187 -17.87 21.51 3.55
CA GLY A 187 -19.14 21.93 2.94
C GLY A 187 -19.43 21.28 1.58
N VAL A 188 -18.78 20.17 1.26
CA VAL A 188 -19.06 19.37 0.05
C VAL A 188 -20.33 18.55 0.25
N GLU A 189 -21.15 18.41 -0.80
CA GLU A 189 -22.33 17.53 -0.76
C GLU A 189 -21.87 16.08 -0.95
N VAL A 190 -21.96 15.28 0.11
CA VAL A 190 -21.43 13.90 0.14
C VAL A 190 -22.55 12.87 0.18
N THR A 191 -22.48 11.92 -0.74
CA THR A 191 -23.23 10.66 -0.67
C THR A 191 -22.27 9.48 -0.53
N ILE A 192 -22.56 8.53 0.37
CA ILE A 192 -21.84 7.26 0.49
C ILE A 192 -22.70 6.13 -0.07
N CYS A 193 -22.12 5.31 -0.94
CA CYS A 193 -22.66 4.01 -1.36
C CYS A 193 -21.84 2.89 -0.71
N HIS A 194 -22.50 2.03 0.07
CA HIS A 194 -21.85 0.89 0.70
C HIS A 194 -22.65 -0.40 0.53
N ARG A 195 -21.95 -1.48 0.16
CA ARG A 195 -22.53 -2.81 -0.13
C ARG A 195 -23.07 -3.58 1.07
N ARG A 196 -22.86 -3.10 2.30
CA ARG A 196 -23.35 -3.75 3.52
C ARG A 196 -24.35 -2.83 4.19
N ALA A 197 -25.23 -3.41 5.01
CA ALA A 197 -26.22 -2.65 5.76
C ALA A 197 -25.60 -1.77 6.86
N GLU A 198 -24.37 -2.09 7.29
CA GLU A 198 -23.66 -1.38 8.35
C GLU A 198 -22.19 -1.14 8.01
N PHE A 199 -21.63 -0.07 8.58
CA PHE A 199 -20.19 0.16 8.59
C PHE A 199 -19.54 -0.73 9.65
N SER A 200 -18.45 -1.41 9.29
CA SER A 200 -17.73 -2.29 10.22
C SER A 200 -16.23 -2.03 10.19
N GLY A 201 -15.56 -2.32 11.31
CA GLY A 201 -14.12 -2.16 11.46
C GLY A 201 -13.66 -0.70 11.45
N LEU A 202 -14.57 0.27 11.64
CA LEU A 202 -14.22 1.67 11.84
C LEU A 202 -13.67 1.90 13.25
N LYS A 203 -12.74 2.85 13.40
CA LYS A 203 -12.18 3.19 14.70
C LYS A 203 -13.28 3.81 15.56
N TYR A 204 -13.19 3.63 16.88
CA TYR A 204 -14.23 4.04 17.83
C TYR A 204 -14.54 5.54 17.79
N TRP A 205 -13.64 6.39 17.29
CA TRP A 205 -13.87 7.83 17.12
C TRP A 205 -14.44 8.21 15.73
N ILE A 206 -14.25 7.37 14.71
CA ILE A 206 -14.74 7.63 13.34
C ILE A 206 -16.19 7.18 13.21
N ALA A 207 -16.50 5.98 13.71
CA ALA A 207 -17.82 5.37 13.52
C ALA A 207 -18.96 6.22 14.09
N PRO A 208 -18.88 6.72 15.34
CA PRO A 208 -19.93 7.57 15.91
C PRO A 208 -20.06 8.91 15.19
N ASP A 209 -18.95 9.53 14.79
CA ASP A 209 -18.98 10.81 14.08
C ASP A 209 -19.67 10.66 12.72
N LEU A 210 -19.27 9.66 11.92
CA LEU A 210 -19.91 9.36 10.64
C LEU A 210 -21.41 9.06 10.82
N ALA A 211 -21.77 8.23 11.80
CA ALA A 211 -23.16 7.90 12.09
C ALA A 211 -23.99 9.13 12.46
N ASN A 212 -23.43 10.06 13.23
CA ASN A 212 -24.10 11.31 13.58
C ASN A 212 -24.32 12.18 12.33
N ARG A 213 -23.33 12.28 11.42
CA ARG A 213 -23.47 13.06 10.18
C ARG A 213 -24.52 12.49 9.24
N ILE A 214 -24.64 11.17 9.20
CA ILE A 214 -25.70 10.50 8.46
C ILE A 214 -27.06 10.77 9.10
N LYS A 215 -27.16 10.61 10.44
CA LYS A 215 -28.41 10.80 11.18
C LYS A 215 -28.95 12.23 11.09
N GLU A 216 -28.08 13.25 11.09
CA GLU A 216 -28.47 14.66 10.96
C GLU A 216 -28.73 15.09 9.51
N GLY A 217 -28.52 14.19 8.53
CA GLY A 217 -28.73 14.46 7.11
C GLY A 217 -27.58 15.22 6.43
N GLY A 218 -26.45 15.43 7.12
CA GLY A 218 -25.27 16.10 6.58
C GLY A 218 -24.48 15.25 5.58
N ILE A 219 -24.55 13.92 5.70
CA ILE A 219 -24.00 12.97 4.71
C ILE A 219 -25.13 12.00 4.32
N ARG A 220 -25.45 11.90 3.04
CA ARG A 220 -26.41 10.91 2.56
C ARG A 220 -25.75 9.53 2.51
N ALA A 221 -26.43 8.48 2.95
CA ALA A 221 -25.96 7.11 2.82
C ALA A 221 -27.00 6.25 2.07
N ILE A 222 -26.54 5.50 1.06
CA ILE A 222 -27.35 4.57 0.26
C ILE A 222 -26.81 3.17 0.50
N MET A 223 -27.49 2.41 1.36
CA MET A 223 -26.97 1.16 1.94
C MET A 223 -28.12 0.24 2.40
N PRO A 224 -28.04 -1.08 2.18
CA PRO A 224 -27.01 -1.78 1.40
C PRO A 224 -27.21 -1.58 -0.11
N ALA A 225 -26.16 -1.17 -0.81
CA ALA A 225 -26.22 -0.88 -2.24
C ALA A 225 -24.86 -1.02 -2.95
N HIS A 226 -24.90 -1.23 -4.26
CA HIS A 226 -23.73 -1.22 -5.14
C HIS A 226 -23.95 -0.31 -6.35
N VAL A 227 -22.88 0.29 -6.84
CA VAL A 227 -22.91 1.04 -8.11
C VAL A 227 -23.13 0.04 -9.25
N ARG A 228 -24.00 0.39 -10.19
CA ARG A 228 -24.31 -0.41 -11.39
C ARG A 228 -23.72 0.21 -12.65
N GLU A 229 -23.75 1.54 -12.78
CA GLU A 229 -23.29 2.29 -13.94
C GLU A 229 -22.93 3.70 -13.51
N ILE A 230 -21.84 4.26 -14.05
CA ILE A 230 -21.44 5.65 -13.86
C ILE A 230 -21.63 6.37 -15.18
N ARG A 231 -22.32 7.51 -15.16
CA ARG A 231 -22.59 8.38 -16.31
C ARG A 231 -21.88 9.72 -16.13
N PRO A 232 -21.76 10.54 -17.19
CA PRO A 232 -21.07 11.83 -17.11
C PRO A 232 -21.56 12.75 -15.97
N ASP A 233 -22.87 12.77 -15.70
CA ASP A 233 -23.54 13.66 -14.74
C ASP A 233 -24.34 12.92 -13.64
N SER A 234 -24.41 11.59 -13.71
CA SER A 234 -25.13 10.78 -12.72
C SER A 234 -24.47 9.43 -12.43
N VAL A 235 -24.94 8.75 -11.39
CA VAL A 235 -24.60 7.35 -11.08
C VAL A 235 -25.89 6.56 -10.86
N VAL A 236 -25.97 5.39 -11.46
CA VAL A 236 -27.02 4.40 -11.19
C VAL A 236 -26.53 3.47 -10.07
N ILE A 237 -27.28 3.45 -8.97
CA ILE A 237 -27.02 2.64 -7.79
C ILE A 237 -28.14 1.61 -7.67
N GLN A 238 -27.77 0.35 -7.44
CA GLN A 238 -28.71 -0.72 -7.14
C GLN A 238 -28.81 -0.89 -5.62
N HIS A 239 -29.91 -0.40 -5.04
CA HIS A 239 -30.25 -0.70 -3.65
C HIS A 239 -30.81 -2.13 -3.55
N GLU A 240 -30.50 -2.85 -2.48
CA GLU A 240 -30.97 -4.24 -2.35
C GLU A 240 -32.49 -4.36 -2.21
N THR A 241 -33.15 -3.38 -1.58
CA THR A 241 -34.61 -3.40 -1.34
C THR A 241 -35.41 -2.40 -2.17
N GLU A 242 -34.81 -1.28 -2.57
CA GLU A 242 -35.52 -0.17 -3.23
C GLU A 242 -35.40 -0.25 -4.76
N GLY A 243 -34.54 -1.14 -5.27
CA GLY A 243 -34.29 -1.25 -6.69
C GLY A 243 -33.26 -0.22 -7.19
N PRO A 244 -33.25 0.06 -8.51
CA PRO A 244 -32.32 1.02 -9.09
C PRO A 244 -32.71 2.46 -8.73
N LEU A 245 -31.71 3.24 -8.31
CA LEU A 245 -31.79 4.66 -8.03
C LEU A 245 -30.77 5.39 -8.91
N GLU A 246 -31.14 6.53 -9.46
CA GLU A 246 -30.21 7.40 -10.17
C GLU A 246 -30.01 8.68 -9.36
N ILE A 247 -28.75 9.04 -9.13
CA ILE A 247 -28.37 10.26 -8.42
C ILE A 247 -27.48 11.12 -9.30
N GLU A 248 -27.71 12.42 -9.30
CA GLU A 248 -26.78 13.38 -9.89
C GLU A 248 -25.49 13.44 -9.07
N ASN A 249 -24.35 13.51 -9.75
CA ASN A 249 -23.06 13.72 -9.10
C ASN A 249 -22.03 14.30 -10.06
N ASP A 250 -21.06 15.04 -9.52
CA ASP A 250 -19.96 15.61 -10.30
C ASP A 250 -18.69 14.77 -10.21
N ALA A 251 -18.51 14.02 -9.12
CA ALA A 251 -17.33 13.21 -8.86
C ALA A 251 -17.67 11.87 -8.19
N VAL A 252 -16.84 10.85 -8.44
CA VAL A 252 -16.90 9.53 -7.78
C VAL A 252 -15.54 9.23 -7.17
N LEU A 253 -15.52 8.94 -5.87
CA LEU A 253 -14.37 8.43 -5.14
C LEU A 253 -14.57 6.95 -4.82
N ALA A 254 -13.98 6.08 -5.64
CA ALA A 254 -14.04 4.63 -5.51
C ALA A 254 -13.02 4.10 -4.49
N LEU A 255 -13.30 4.32 -3.20
CA LEU A 255 -12.42 3.98 -2.07
C LEU A 255 -12.67 2.55 -1.57
N THR A 256 -12.52 1.60 -2.48
CA THR A 256 -12.84 0.16 -2.31
C THR A 256 -11.67 -0.69 -1.85
N GLY A 257 -10.50 -0.08 -1.63
CA GLY A 257 -9.28 -0.76 -1.19
C GLY A 257 -8.31 -1.01 -2.34
N TYR A 258 -7.27 -1.77 -2.05
CA TYR A 258 -6.16 -2.04 -2.96
C TYR A 258 -5.73 -3.51 -2.85
N HIS A 259 -5.01 -4.00 -3.84
CA HIS A 259 -4.45 -5.36 -3.85
C HIS A 259 -3.00 -5.37 -4.36
N PRO A 260 -2.22 -6.42 -4.08
CA PRO A 260 -0.91 -6.60 -4.71
C PRO A 260 -1.05 -6.75 -6.24
N ASP A 261 0.00 -6.42 -7.00
CA ASP A 261 0.01 -6.58 -8.46
C ASP A 261 -0.03 -8.08 -8.86
N PRO A 262 -1.18 -8.60 -9.35
CA PRO A 262 -1.28 -10.00 -9.72
C PRO A 262 -0.48 -10.33 -10.98
N GLU A 263 -0.33 -9.38 -11.91
CA GLU A 263 0.44 -9.58 -13.14
C GLU A 263 1.93 -9.67 -12.82
N PHE A 264 2.43 -8.80 -11.95
CA PHE A 264 3.80 -8.86 -11.48
C PHE A 264 4.09 -10.20 -10.78
N LEU A 265 3.23 -10.62 -9.84
CA LEU A 265 3.39 -11.92 -9.17
C LEU A 265 3.36 -13.08 -10.17
N GLY A 266 2.46 -13.03 -11.16
CA GLY A 266 2.40 -14.00 -12.26
C GLY A 266 3.69 -14.04 -13.09
N ARG A 267 4.25 -12.89 -13.46
CA ARG A 267 5.55 -12.79 -14.16
C ARG A 267 6.69 -13.39 -13.35
N LEU A 268 6.61 -13.37 -12.02
CA LEU A 268 7.59 -13.98 -11.12
C LEU A 268 7.32 -15.47 -10.82
N THR A 269 6.29 -16.06 -11.43
CA THR A 269 5.80 -17.41 -11.18
C THR A 269 5.41 -17.65 -9.71
N LEU A 270 4.86 -16.62 -9.06
CA LEU A 270 4.42 -16.67 -7.66
C LEU A 270 2.90 -16.83 -7.62
N PRO A 271 2.37 -17.93 -7.04
CA PRO A 271 0.93 -18.16 -7.02
C PRO A 271 0.21 -17.21 -6.06
N VAL A 272 -1.03 -16.89 -6.41
CA VAL A 272 -1.94 -16.03 -5.63
C VAL A 272 -3.19 -16.84 -5.29
N ASP A 273 -3.62 -16.78 -4.03
CA ASP A 273 -4.92 -17.29 -3.59
C ASP A 273 -6.02 -16.43 -4.25
N GLU A 274 -6.83 -17.04 -5.11
CA GLU A 274 -7.86 -16.34 -5.89
C GLU A 274 -8.99 -15.74 -5.03
N GLU A 275 -9.32 -16.37 -3.90
CA GLU A 275 -10.39 -15.90 -3.02
C GLU A 275 -9.91 -14.72 -2.18
N ARG A 276 -8.72 -14.86 -1.57
CA ARG A 276 -8.13 -13.83 -0.71
C ARG A 276 -7.39 -12.77 -1.49
N LYS A 277 -7.08 -12.98 -2.77
CA LYS A 277 -6.16 -12.16 -3.58
C LYS A 277 -4.82 -11.93 -2.89
N GLN A 278 -4.37 -12.94 -2.15
CA GLN A 278 -3.18 -12.91 -1.32
C GLN A 278 -2.09 -13.76 -1.98
N PRO A 279 -0.82 -13.31 -2.06
CA PRO A 279 0.24 -14.19 -2.52
C PRO A 279 0.33 -15.42 -1.60
N VAL A 280 0.74 -16.57 -2.13
CA VAL A 280 1.02 -17.77 -1.33
C VAL A 280 2.42 -17.65 -0.73
N PHE A 281 2.57 -17.87 0.57
CA PHE A 281 3.85 -17.84 1.30
C PHE A 281 3.79 -18.72 2.55
N ASP A 282 4.94 -19.10 3.12
CA ASP A 282 5.00 -19.70 4.46
C ASP A 282 4.86 -18.58 5.52
N PRO A 283 3.81 -18.57 6.35
CA PRO A 283 3.57 -17.52 7.34
C PRO A 283 4.61 -17.47 8.47
N ARG A 284 5.46 -18.49 8.62
CA ARG A 284 6.52 -18.53 9.64
C ARG A 284 7.80 -17.86 9.14
N THR A 285 8.08 -17.92 7.84
CA THR A 285 9.35 -17.47 7.24
C THR A 285 9.19 -16.32 6.27
N PHE A 286 7.98 -16.08 5.78
CA PHE A 286 7.65 -15.19 4.66
C PHE A 286 8.28 -15.58 3.32
N GLU A 287 8.81 -16.80 3.20
CA GLU A 287 9.32 -17.32 1.94
C GLU A 287 8.16 -17.71 1.02
N SER A 288 8.29 -17.37 -0.26
CA SER A 288 7.36 -17.80 -1.29
C SER A 288 7.59 -19.27 -1.68
N PRO A 289 6.68 -19.91 -2.44
CA PRO A 289 6.93 -21.22 -3.04
C PRO A 289 8.16 -21.31 -3.94
N ARG A 290 8.72 -20.16 -4.37
CA ARG A 290 10.01 -20.08 -5.06
C ARG A 290 11.11 -19.80 -4.01
N PRO A 291 11.94 -20.79 -3.66
CA PRO A 291 12.93 -20.65 -2.58
C PRO A 291 13.88 -19.50 -2.83
N GLY A 292 14.25 -18.78 -1.77
CA GLY A 292 15.12 -17.60 -1.85
C GLY A 292 14.39 -16.29 -2.20
N ILE A 293 13.11 -16.34 -2.56
CA ILE A 293 12.25 -15.16 -2.72
C ILE A 293 11.31 -15.06 -1.52
N TYR A 294 11.41 -13.94 -0.80
CA TYR A 294 10.58 -13.59 0.34
C TYR A 294 9.59 -12.50 -0.03
N MET A 295 8.44 -12.45 0.63
CA MET A 295 7.42 -11.41 0.44
C MET A 295 7.05 -10.82 1.79
N ILE A 296 7.07 -9.49 1.93
CA ILE A 296 6.85 -8.81 3.21
C ILE A 296 5.97 -7.57 3.04
N GLY A 297 5.52 -6.99 4.16
CA GLY A 297 4.67 -5.81 4.09
C GLY A 297 3.23 -6.12 3.72
N VAL A 298 2.49 -5.05 3.42
CA VAL A 298 1.05 -5.10 3.14
C VAL A 298 0.69 -5.91 1.90
N MET A 299 1.65 -6.25 1.02
CA MET A 299 1.38 -7.14 -0.11
C MET A 299 0.90 -8.53 0.35
N LEU A 300 1.25 -8.92 1.56
CA LEU A 300 0.81 -10.17 2.15
C LEU A 300 -0.64 -10.12 2.66
N ALA A 301 -1.35 -8.99 2.63
CA ALA A 301 -2.70 -8.90 3.20
C ALA A 301 -3.78 -9.45 2.26
N GLY A 302 -3.55 -9.43 0.95
CA GLY A 302 -4.59 -9.60 -0.05
C GLY A 302 -5.78 -8.66 0.19
N ASN A 303 -7.00 -9.19 0.10
CA ASN A 303 -8.25 -8.48 0.36
C ASN A 303 -8.64 -8.43 1.85
N ILE A 304 -7.78 -8.92 2.76
CA ILE A 304 -8.05 -8.95 4.20
C ILE A 304 -7.68 -7.59 4.81
N SER A 305 -8.62 -6.65 4.69
CA SER A 305 -8.54 -5.36 5.37
C SER A 305 -8.31 -5.56 6.87
N GLY A 306 -7.30 -4.92 7.44
CA GLY A 306 -7.01 -5.05 8.87
C GLY A 306 -5.87 -6.00 9.23
N ALA A 307 -5.39 -6.83 8.31
CA ALA A 307 -4.44 -7.89 8.66
C ALA A 307 -3.00 -7.38 8.83
N ILE A 308 -2.54 -6.52 7.92
CA ILE A 308 -1.14 -6.10 7.85
C ILE A 308 -1.05 -4.59 7.67
N PHE A 309 -0.28 -3.97 8.54
CA PHE A 309 -0.02 -2.54 8.62
C PHE A 309 1.45 -2.29 8.93
N ILE A 310 1.84 -1.03 9.08
CA ILE A 310 3.21 -0.69 9.49
C ILE A 310 3.55 -1.35 10.84
N GLU A 311 2.61 -1.33 11.79
CA GLU A 311 2.82 -1.79 13.17
C GLU A 311 3.36 -3.22 13.27
N ASN A 312 2.86 -4.13 12.44
CA ASN A 312 3.28 -5.52 12.43
C ASN A 312 4.29 -5.82 11.30
N SER A 313 4.14 -5.20 10.13
CA SER A 313 5.04 -5.49 9.01
C SER A 313 6.45 -4.96 9.16
N ARG A 314 6.68 -3.96 10.03
CA ARG A 314 8.02 -3.49 10.39
C ARG A 314 8.94 -4.60 10.94
N TYR A 315 8.36 -5.69 11.46
CA TYR A 315 9.10 -6.83 12.01
C TYR A 315 9.32 -7.97 11.01
N HIS A 316 8.75 -7.91 9.80
CA HIS A 316 8.86 -9.04 8.86
C HIS A 316 10.30 -9.33 8.44
N GLY A 317 11.16 -8.30 8.37
CA GLY A 317 12.59 -8.47 8.10
C GLY A 317 13.32 -9.32 9.16
N GLU A 318 12.87 -9.31 10.41
CA GLU A 318 13.45 -10.14 11.47
C GLU A 318 13.17 -11.63 11.24
N ARG A 319 11.96 -11.97 10.77
CA ARG A 319 11.60 -13.35 10.42
C ARG A 319 12.35 -13.85 9.19
N VAL A 320 12.51 -12.99 8.18
CA VAL A 320 13.35 -13.29 7.01
C VAL A 320 14.79 -13.55 7.46
N LEU A 321 15.35 -12.70 8.33
CA LEU A 321 16.69 -12.88 8.89
C LEU A 321 16.83 -14.20 9.66
N GLU A 322 15.85 -14.55 10.50
CA GLU A 322 15.81 -15.81 11.24
C GLU A 322 15.87 -17.00 10.28
N HIS A 323 15.03 -17.00 9.24
CA HIS A 323 15.00 -18.08 8.26
C HIS A 323 16.29 -18.18 7.44
N LEU A 324 16.88 -17.05 7.03
CA LEU A 324 18.16 -17.04 6.32
C LEU A 324 19.29 -17.68 7.16
N ARG A 325 19.33 -17.38 8.47
CA ARG A 325 20.29 -17.99 9.40
C ARG A 325 20.06 -19.49 9.55
N GLN A 326 18.81 -19.94 9.67
CA GLN A 326 18.46 -21.36 9.72
C GLN A 326 18.89 -22.12 8.45
N ARG A 327 18.81 -21.46 7.29
CA ARG A 327 19.28 -21.98 5.99
C ARG A 327 20.80 -21.91 5.82
N GLY A 328 21.56 -21.41 6.80
CA GLY A 328 23.01 -21.26 6.73
C GLY A 328 23.48 -20.23 5.70
N PHE A 329 22.61 -19.30 5.29
CA PHE A 329 22.98 -18.20 4.41
C PHE A 329 23.95 -17.27 5.14
N LYS A 330 25.12 -16.99 4.53
CA LYS A 330 26.19 -16.24 5.21
C LYS A 330 26.17 -14.76 4.80
N PRO A 331 26.41 -13.84 5.75
CA PRO A 331 26.69 -12.43 5.46
C PRO A 331 27.86 -12.25 4.48
N ALA A 332 27.95 -11.06 3.88
CA ALA A 332 29.11 -10.71 3.07
C ALA A 332 30.36 -10.78 3.95
N ALA A 333 31.49 -11.24 3.39
CA ALA A 333 32.74 -11.17 4.13
C ALA A 333 33.02 -9.69 4.48
N GLU A 334 33.39 -9.42 5.74
CA GLU A 334 33.82 -8.08 6.11
C GLU A 334 34.97 -7.65 5.18
N PRO A 335 34.96 -6.42 4.65
CA PRO A 335 36.12 -5.90 3.94
C PRO A 335 37.30 -5.79 4.93
N GLY A 336 38.15 -6.82 4.97
CA GLY A 336 39.44 -6.79 5.67
C GLY A 336 39.52 -7.49 7.04
N ALA A 337 39.18 -8.79 7.09
CA ALA A 337 39.68 -9.68 8.14
C ALA A 337 41.03 -10.30 7.76
#